data_AF-A0A7V4JHS4-F1
#
_entry.id   AF-A0A7V4JHS4-F1
#
_cell.length_a   1.000
_cell.length_b   1.000
_cell.length_c   1.000
_cell.angle_alpha   90.00
_cell.angle_beta   90.00
_cell.angle_gamma   90.00
#
_symmetry.space_group_name_H-M   'P 1'
#
loop_
_entity.id
_entity.type
_entity.pdbx_description
1 polymer ?
#
loop_
_entity_poly.entity_id
_entity_poly.type
_entity_poly.pdbx_seq_one_letter_code
_entity_poly.pdbx_strand_id
1 'polypeptide(L)'
;MGSRLREALASGEFVVTSEVAPPKGTNLETLTHHIELLKDRVHGLNVTDHQSSVMRYPSLGGCLLIKEHGGEPILQMTCRDRNRLALEADLLFAASRGIHNV
;
A
#
# COMPACT_ATOMS: atom_id res chain seq x y z
N MET A 1 -4.77 -5.34 17.65
CA MET A 1 -4.81 -6.53 16.76
C MET A 1 -3.70 -6.38 15.74
N GLY A 2 -3.07 -7.49 15.34
CA GLY A 2 -2.01 -7.48 14.33
C GLY A 2 -2.55 -7.18 12.93
N SER A 3 -1.67 -6.83 12.00
CA SER A 3 -1.99 -6.74 10.58
C SER A 3 -2.04 -8.16 9.97
N ARG A 4 -2.80 -8.39 8.88
CA ARG A 4 -2.92 -9.73 8.26
C ARG A 4 -1.55 -10.27 7.85
N LEU A 5 -0.69 -9.38 7.33
CA LEU A 5 0.66 -9.73 6.92
C LEU A 5 1.53 -10.16 8.12
N ARG A 6 1.42 -9.46 9.26
CA ARG A 6 2.18 -9.82 10.47
C ARG A 6 1.79 -11.20 10.99
N GLU A 7 0.50 -11.52 10.95
CA GLU A 7 -0.03 -12.82 11.36
C GLU A 7 0.47 -13.93 10.42
N ALA A 8 0.44 -13.70 9.11
CA ALA A 8 0.97 -14.62 8.11
C ALA A 8 2.48 -14.88 8.28
N LEU A 9 3.27 -13.83 8.53
CA LEU A 9 4.72 -13.98 8.80
C LEU A 9 5.01 -14.76 10.09
N ALA A 10 4.11 -14.71 11.07
CA ALA A 10 4.26 -15.42 12.34
C ALA A 10 3.76 -16.87 12.29
N SER A 11 2.93 -17.23 11.31
CA SER A 11 2.30 -18.56 11.20
C SER A 11 3.26 -19.65 10.73
N GLY A 12 4.36 -19.27 10.08
CA GLY A 12 5.29 -20.19 9.43
C GLY A 12 4.81 -20.69 8.06
N GLU A 13 3.71 -20.14 7.53
CA GLU A 13 3.25 -20.42 6.18
C GLU A 13 4.11 -19.72 5.11
N PHE A 14 3.99 -20.16 3.86
CA PHE A 14 4.66 -19.48 2.76
C PHE A 14 3.94 -18.18 2.40
N VAL A 15 4.52 -17.05 2.82
CA VAL A 15 3.94 -15.73 2.61
C VAL A 15 4.16 -15.25 1.18
N VAL A 16 3.06 -15.00 0.48
CA VAL A 16 3.00 -14.35 -0.84
C VAL A 16 2.47 -12.93 -0.71
N THR A 17 3.18 -11.96 -1.30
CA THR A 17 2.71 -10.59 -1.51
C THR A 17 2.72 -10.25 -2.99
N SER A 18 1.94 -9.26 -3.41
CA SER A 18 2.04 -8.68 -4.76
C SER A 18 2.32 -7.18 -4.67
N GLU A 19 2.70 -6.58 -5.79
CA GLU A 19 2.97 -5.16 -5.93
C GLU A 19 2.05 -4.57 -6.99
N VAL A 20 1.42 -3.44 -6.66
CA VAL A 20 0.61 -2.65 -7.57
C VAL A 20 1.23 -1.25 -7.70
N ALA A 21 1.28 -0.75 -8.93
CA ALA A 21 1.82 0.56 -9.22
C ALA A 21 0.69 1.57 -9.42
N PRO A 22 0.65 2.68 -8.66
CA PRO A 22 -0.32 3.73 -8.91
C PRO A 22 -0.16 4.35 -10.31
N PRO A 23 -1.26 4.76 -10.96
CA PRO A 23 -1.23 5.35 -12.30
C PRO A 23 -0.71 6.79 -12.30
N LYS A 24 -0.52 7.35 -13.50
CA LYS A 24 -0.37 8.81 -13.68
C LYS A 24 -1.77 9.43 -13.71
N GLY A 25 -2.03 10.40 -12.83
CA GLY A 25 -3.32 11.10 -12.78
C GLY A 25 -4.34 10.44 -11.87
N THR A 26 -5.62 10.72 -12.12
CA THR A 26 -6.74 10.40 -11.21
C THR A 26 -7.63 9.24 -11.68
N ASN A 27 -7.44 8.71 -12.89
CA ASN A 27 -8.14 7.49 -13.28
C ASN A 27 -7.51 6.28 -12.57
N LEU A 28 -8.25 5.69 -11.64
CA LEU A 28 -7.82 4.57 -10.80
C LEU A 28 -8.39 3.21 -11.25
N GLU A 29 -9.13 3.13 -12.36
CA GLU A 29 -9.81 1.90 -12.80
C GLU A 29 -8.87 0.69 -12.89
N THR A 30 -7.69 0.87 -13.50
CA THR A 30 -6.69 -0.21 -13.60
C THR A 30 -6.15 -0.61 -12.23
N LEU A 31 -5.94 0.35 -11.33
CA LEU A 31 -5.47 0.05 -9.97
C LEU A 31 -6.54 -0.73 -9.20
N THR A 32 -7.81 -0.27 -9.24
CA THR A 32 -8.95 -0.98 -8.65
C THR A 32 -9.10 -2.39 -9.21
N HIS A 33 -8.96 -2.56 -10.53
CA HIS A 33 -9.01 -3.88 -11.18
C HIS A 33 -7.94 -4.84 -10.61
N HIS A 34 -6.69 -4.38 -10.47
CA HIS A 34 -5.62 -5.21 -9.92
C HIS A 34 -5.84 -5.53 -8.43
N ILE A 35 -6.37 -4.59 -7.65
CA ILE A 35 -6.71 -4.81 -6.24
C ILE A 35 -7.76 -5.92 -6.12
N GLU A 36 -8.88 -5.81 -6.85
CA GLU A 36 -9.94 -6.82 -6.83
C GLU A 36 -9.46 -8.18 -7.32
N LEU A 37 -8.56 -8.22 -8.29
CA LEU A 37 -8.00 -9.47 -8.81
C LEU A 37 -7.13 -10.20 -7.77
N LEU A 38 -6.45 -9.46 -6.89
CA LEU A 38 -5.35 -9.99 -6.07
C LEU A 38 -5.63 -10.04 -4.56
N LYS A 39 -6.52 -9.19 -4.02
CA LYS A 39 -6.69 -8.99 -2.56
C LYS A 39 -6.97 -10.27 -1.76
N ASP A 40 -7.62 -11.25 -2.37
CA ASP A 40 -8.00 -12.53 -1.74
C ASP A 40 -7.00 -13.66 -2.06
N ARG A 41 -5.94 -13.36 -2.81
CA ARG A 41 -4.92 -14.33 -3.26
C ARG A 41 -3.54 -14.08 -2.66
N VAL A 42 -3.34 -12.95 -1.99
CA VAL A 42 -2.06 -12.57 -1.38
C VAL A 42 -2.25 -12.09 0.06
N HIS A 43 -1.21 -12.20 0.87
CA HIS A 43 -1.21 -11.78 2.27
C HIS A 43 -1.06 -10.26 2.42
N GLY A 44 -0.62 -9.57 1.36
CA GLY A 44 -0.51 -8.13 1.31
C GLY A 44 -0.23 -7.59 -0.10
N LEU A 45 -0.66 -6.36 -0.33
CA LEU A 45 -0.49 -5.61 -1.57
C LEU A 45 0.41 -4.40 -1.31
N ASN A 46 1.62 -4.45 -1.86
CA ASN A 46 2.55 -3.34 -1.85
C ASN A 46 2.09 -2.26 -2.84
N VAL A 47 2.06 -1.01 -2.39
CA VAL A 47 1.77 0.14 -3.25
C VAL A 47 3.04 0.95 -3.42
N THR A 48 3.56 0.98 -4.64
CA THR A 48 4.81 1.70 -4.93
C THR A 48 4.66 3.21 -4.79
N ASP A 49 5.73 3.84 -4.33
CA ASP A 49 5.82 5.29 -4.18
C ASP A 49 6.69 5.91 -5.27
N HIS A 50 6.04 6.61 -6.21
CA HIS A 50 6.70 7.36 -7.28
C HIS A 50 7.80 6.56 -8.00
N GLN A 51 7.47 5.33 -8.43
CA GLN A 51 8.42 4.42 -9.06
C GLN A 51 9.17 5.09 -10.22
N SER A 52 10.48 4.85 -10.26
CA SER A 52 11.43 5.49 -11.20
C SER A 52 11.51 7.01 -11.09
N SER A 53 11.19 7.60 -9.93
CA SER A 53 11.17 9.05 -9.69
C SER A 53 10.17 9.79 -10.60
N VAL A 54 9.08 9.12 -10.94
CA VAL A 54 8.03 9.65 -11.79
C VAL A 54 6.79 9.96 -10.95
N MET A 55 6.23 11.16 -11.09
CA MET A 55 4.98 11.50 -10.41
C MET A 55 3.87 10.52 -10.80
N ARG A 56 3.21 9.99 -9.78
CA ARG A 56 2.08 9.05 -9.83
C ARG A 56 1.08 9.45 -8.76
N TYR A 57 -0.09 8.84 -8.81
CA TYR A 57 -1.02 8.88 -7.69
C TYR A 57 -0.31 8.42 -6.39
N PRO A 58 -0.53 9.10 -5.25
CA PRO A 58 0.24 8.85 -4.03
C PRO A 58 0.01 7.42 -3.51
N SER A 59 1.07 6.75 -3.07
CA SER A 59 1.01 5.38 -2.53
C SER A 59 0.03 5.27 -1.36
N LEU A 60 0.01 6.28 -0.49
CA LEU A 60 -0.94 6.42 0.61
C LEU A 60 -2.41 6.36 0.15
N GLY A 61 -2.75 7.03 -0.95
CA GLY A 61 -4.08 6.97 -1.54
C GLY A 61 -4.40 5.59 -2.11
N GLY A 62 -3.41 4.91 -2.72
CA GLY A 62 -3.57 3.53 -3.17
C GLY A 62 -3.78 2.54 -2.00
N CYS A 63 -3.12 2.75 -0.87
CA CYS A 63 -3.33 1.95 0.34
C CYS A 63 -4.75 2.13 0.93
N LEU A 64 -5.28 3.36 0.90
CA LEU A 64 -6.68 3.60 1.30
C LEU A 64 -7.65 2.88 0.38
N LEU A 65 -7.41 2.91 -0.93
CA LEU A 65 -8.23 2.19 -1.89
C LEU A 65 -8.19 0.66 -1.64
N ILE A 66 -7.01 0.09 -1.37
CA ILE A 66 -6.90 -1.32 -0.97
C ILE A 66 -7.76 -1.63 0.25
N LYS A 67 -7.76 -0.76 1.28
CA LYS A 67 -8.58 -0.93 2.48
C LYS A 67 -10.07 -0.85 2.19
N GLU A 68 -10.49 0.11 1.38
CA GLU A 68 -11.89 0.28 0.95
C GLU A 68 -12.42 -0.97 0.22
N HIS A 69 -11.54 -1.65 -0.50
CA HIS A 69 -11.82 -2.90 -1.19
C HIS A 69 -11.59 -4.17 -0.34
N GLY A 70 -11.19 -4.04 0.93
CA GLY A 70 -11.04 -5.16 1.88
C GLY A 70 -9.69 -5.90 1.84
N GLY A 71 -8.71 -5.37 1.11
CA GLY A 71 -7.35 -5.91 1.06
C GLY A 71 -6.45 -5.43 2.19
N GLU A 72 -5.27 -6.05 2.27
CA GLU A 72 -4.20 -5.71 3.23
C GLU A 72 -3.13 -4.84 2.54
N PRO A 73 -3.06 -3.52 2.80
CA PRO A 73 -2.06 -2.66 2.17
C PRO A 73 -0.68 -2.77 2.85
N ILE A 74 0.36 -2.59 2.03
CA ILE A 74 1.73 -2.32 2.46
C ILE A 74 2.17 -1.02 1.80
N LEU A 75 2.38 0.01 2.61
CA LEU A 75 2.69 1.36 2.16
C LEU A 75 4.18 1.48 1.86
N GLN A 76 4.57 1.53 0.60
CA GLN A 76 5.93 1.99 0.30
C GLN A 76 5.97 3.51 0.40
N MET A 77 7.10 4.02 0.89
CA MET A 77 7.39 5.44 0.94
C MET A 77 8.88 5.67 0.75
N THR A 78 9.20 6.63 -0.11
CA THR A 78 10.57 7.00 -0.45
C THR A 78 10.92 8.35 0.15
N CYS A 79 12.18 8.50 0.57
CA CYS A 79 12.68 9.75 1.17
C CYS A 79 13.15 10.78 0.13
N ARG A 80 13.19 10.43 -1.16
CA ARG A 80 13.84 11.24 -2.21
C ARG A 80 13.18 12.60 -2.39
N ASP A 81 11.85 12.61 -2.42
CA ASP A 81 11.05 13.75 -2.90
C ASP A 81 10.26 14.45 -1.77
N ARG A 82 10.50 14.07 -0.50
CA ARG A 82 9.77 14.56 0.68
C ARG A 82 10.72 14.88 1.82
N ASN A 83 10.39 15.93 2.59
CA ASN A 83 11.10 16.23 3.83
C ASN A 83 10.59 15.32 4.98
N ARG A 84 11.33 15.31 6.09
CA ARG A 84 11.00 14.49 7.27
C ARG A 84 9.58 14.74 7.80
N LEU A 85 9.14 16.00 7.87
CA LEU A 85 7.81 16.35 8.39
C LEU A 85 6.69 15.76 7.51
N ALA A 86 6.87 15.78 6.18
CA ALA A 86 5.91 15.17 5.26
C ALA A 86 5.83 13.64 5.46
N LEU A 87 6.97 12.96 5.59
CA LEU A 87 7.02 11.51 5.83
C LEU A 87 6.37 11.14 7.18
N GLU A 88 6.68 11.88 8.24
CA GLU A 88 6.11 11.66 9.58
C GLU A 88 4.59 11.91 9.59
N ALA A 89 4.12 12.97 8.92
CA ALA A 89 2.70 13.26 8.78
C ALA A 89 1.95 12.15 8.03
N ASP A 90 2.52 11.64 6.93
CA ASP A 90 1.95 10.54 6.16
C ASP A 90 1.88 9.24 6.98
N LEU A 91 2.91 8.93 7.77
CA LEU A 91 2.93 7.78 8.67
C LEU A 91 1.86 7.87 9.77
N LEU A 92 1.73 9.03 10.42
CA LEU A 92 0.70 9.25 11.43
C LEU A 92 -0.70 9.12 10.83
N PHE A 93 -0.91 9.68 9.64
CA PHE A 93 -2.17 9.53 8.93
C PHE A 93 -2.43 8.08 8.54
N ALA A 94 -1.46 7.37 7.95
CA ALA A 94 -1.57 5.96 7.59
C ALA A 94 -1.99 5.10 8.80
N ALA A 95 -1.31 5.28 9.94
CA ALA A 95 -1.62 4.58 11.18
C ALA A 95 -3.06 4.88 11.65
N SER A 96 -3.49 6.14 11.59
CA SER A 96 -4.87 6.55 11.96
C SER A 96 -5.96 5.93 11.07
N ARG A 97 -5.59 5.51 9.84
CA ARG A 97 -6.46 4.86 8.86
C ARG A 97 -6.33 3.33 8.88
N GLY A 98 -5.61 2.76 9.84
CA GLY A 98 -5.44 1.32 9.99
C GLY A 98 -4.52 0.70 8.94
N ILE A 99 -3.55 1.47 8.44
CA ILE A 99 -2.43 1.02 7.61
C ILE A 99 -1.22 0.87 8.53
N HIS A 100 -0.78 -0.36 8.76
CA HIS A 100 0.25 -0.69 9.76
C HIS A 100 1.46 -1.41 9.17
N ASN A 101 1.49 -1.63 7.86
CA ASN A 101 2.64 -2.18 7.15
C ASN A 101 3.23 -1.05 6.28
N VAL A 102 4.51 -0.74 6.51
CA VAL A 102 5.28 0.29 5.81
C VAL A 102 6.66 -0.27 5.49
#